data_AF-M3GFX4-F1
#
_entry.id   AF-M3GFX4-F1
#
_cell.length_a   1.000
_cell.length_b   1.000
_cell.length_c   1.000
_cell.angle_alpha   90.00
_cell.angle_beta   90.00
_cell.angle_gamma   90.00
#
_symmetry.space_group_name_H-M   'P 1'
#
loop_
_entity.id
_entity.type
_entity.pdbx_description
1 polymer ?
#
loop_
_entity_poly.entity_id
_entity_poly.type
_entity_poly.pdbx_seq_one_letter_code
_entity_poly.pdbx_strand_id
1 'polypeptide(L)'
;MALFLSIGCYQKNTDADFYSFEDANTKLISAYESKDVICNTNRRLTAFVPGRSRKKDIDLCVSAVLAVSCESWASTSIDATPTTCKSIEFRY
;
A
#
# COMPACT_ATOMS: atom_id res chain seq x y z
N MET A 1 -3.69 26.03 46.80
CA MET A 1 -3.61 24.68 46.18
C MET A 1 -4.29 24.76 44.83
N ALA A 2 -3.53 24.79 43.73
CA ALA A 2 -4.08 24.76 42.38
C ALA A 2 -3.20 23.82 41.55
N LEU A 3 -3.65 22.58 41.38
CA LEU A 3 -3.05 21.61 40.47
C LEU A 3 -3.59 21.93 39.07
N PHE A 4 -2.79 22.63 38.28
CA PHE A 4 -3.02 22.72 36.84
C PHE A 4 -2.59 21.39 36.21
N LEU A 5 -3.58 20.53 35.92
CA LEU A 5 -3.40 19.36 35.07
C LEU A 5 -3.14 19.85 33.64
N SER A 6 -1.87 19.96 33.26
CA SER A 6 -1.47 20.11 31.87
C SER A 6 -1.85 18.84 31.12
N ILE A 7 -3.02 18.84 30.49
CA ILE A 7 -3.39 17.84 29.48
C ILE A 7 -2.52 18.15 28.26
N GLY A 8 -1.28 17.68 28.27
CA GLY A 8 -0.38 17.80 27.13
C GLY A 8 -1.01 17.06 25.95
N CYS A 9 -1.26 17.75 24.84
CA CYS A 9 -1.62 17.12 23.58
C CYS A 9 -0.49 16.15 23.21
N TYR A 10 -0.72 14.84 23.37
CA TYR A 10 0.18 13.84 22.81
C TYR A 10 0.05 13.89 21.29
N GLN A 11 0.94 14.62 20.62
CA GLN A 11 1.14 14.48 19.18
C GLN A 11 1.72 13.10 18.95
N LYS A 12 0.86 12.11 18.67
CA LYS A 12 1.29 10.81 18.16
C LYS A 12 2.15 11.10 16.94
N ASN A 13 3.42 10.71 16.99
CA ASN A 13 4.31 10.81 15.84
C ASN A 13 3.75 9.91 14.74
N THR A 14 2.96 10.50 13.85
CA THR A 14 2.21 9.78 12.84
C THR A 14 3.15 9.19 11.81
N ASP A 15 4.36 9.74 11.64
CA ASP A 15 5.34 9.30 10.64
C ASP A 15 5.73 7.83 10.80
N ALA A 16 5.72 7.29 12.02
CA ALA A 16 5.99 5.88 12.28
C ALA A 16 4.95 4.93 11.63
N ASP A 17 3.73 5.43 11.38
CA ASP A 17 2.62 4.69 10.78
C ASP A 17 2.60 4.80 9.24
N PHE A 18 3.52 5.54 8.62
CA PHE A 18 3.58 5.74 7.16
C PHE A 18 4.86 5.16 6.55
N TYR A 19 4.74 4.67 5.32
CA TYR A 19 5.88 4.50 4.42
C TYR A 19 6.08 5.79 3.63
N SER A 20 7.34 6.09 3.29
CA SER A 20 7.66 7.13 2.32
C SER A 20 7.12 6.76 0.93
N PHE A 21 7.11 7.71 -0.01
CA PHE A 21 6.77 7.45 -1.41
C PHE A 21 7.62 6.31 -2.00
N GLU A 22 8.93 6.33 -1.76
CA GLU A 22 9.87 5.33 -2.28
C GLU A 22 9.63 3.97 -1.64
N ASP A 23 9.51 3.90 -0.32
CA ASP A 23 9.30 2.64 0.41
C ASP A 23 7.95 1.99 0.03
N ALA A 24 6.89 2.79 -0.06
CA ALA A 24 5.56 2.33 -0.41
C ALA A 24 5.57 1.73 -1.82
N ASN A 25 6.03 2.49 -2.81
CA ASN A 25 6.01 2.03 -4.20
C ASN A 25 6.98 0.86 -4.43
N THR A 26 8.14 0.83 -3.78
CA THR A 26 9.06 -0.33 -3.88
C THR A 26 8.37 -1.61 -3.44
N LYS A 27 7.67 -1.59 -2.30
CA LYS A 27 6.92 -2.77 -1.80
C LYS A 27 5.82 -3.21 -2.77
N LEU A 28 5.07 -2.24 -3.31
CA LEU A 28 4.00 -2.53 -4.26
C LEU A 28 4.55 -3.11 -5.57
N ILE A 29 5.60 -2.52 -6.13
CA ILE A 29 6.28 -3.00 -7.34
C ILE A 29 6.76 -4.44 -7.12
N SER A 30 7.49 -4.71 -6.04
CA SER A 30 8.00 -6.05 -5.76
C SER A 30 6.88 -7.08 -5.58
N ALA A 31 5.74 -6.70 -4.98
CA ALA A 31 4.60 -7.60 -4.86
C ALA A 31 3.99 -7.95 -6.23
N TYR A 32 3.82 -6.95 -7.10
CA TYR A 32 3.31 -7.15 -8.45
C TYR A 32 4.27 -7.98 -9.32
N GLU A 33 5.56 -7.67 -9.29
CA GLU A 33 6.60 -8.42 -10.01
C GLU A 33 6.67 -9.87 -9.51
N SER A 34 6.65 -10.08 -8.19
CA SER A 34 6.61 -11.42 -7.62
C SER A 34 5.38 -12.19 -8.09
N LYS A 35 4.22 -11.52 -8.16
CA LYS A 35 2.98 -12.14 -8.59
C LYS A 35 3.01 -12.52 -10.07
N ASP A 36 3.61 -11.67 -10.89
CA ASP A 36 3.87 -11.95 -12.30
C ASP A 36 4.75 -13.16 -12.51
N VAL A 37 5.84 -13.28 -11.75
CA VAL A 37 6.70 -14.47 -11.79
C VAL A 37 5.91 -15.73 -11.38
N ILE A 38 5.14 -15.65 -10.28
CA ILE A 38 4.34 -16.79 -9.79
C ILE A 38 3.31 -17.25 -10.82
N CYS A 39 2.68 -16.32 -11.54
CA CYS A 39 1.62 -16.61 -12.48
C CYS A 39 2.09 -16.73 -13.94
N ASN A 40 3.40 -16.66 -14.20
CA ASN A 40 3.99 -16.64 -15.53
C ASN A 40 3.36 -15.58 -16.45
N THR A 41 3.16 -14.38 -15.91
CA THR A 41 2.65 -13.21 -16.63
C THR A 41 3.68 -12.09 -16.64
N ASN A 42 3.50 -11.10 -17.49
CA ASN A 42 4.34 -9.90 -17.51
C ASN A 42 3.44 -8.69 -17.78
N ARG A 43 3.15 -7.91 -16.73
CA ARG A 43 2.33 -6.70 -16.84
C ARG A 43 3.17 -5.46 -16.66
N ARG A 44 2.78 -4.41 -17.36
CA ARG A 44 3.32 -3.07 -17.15
C ARG A 44 2.60 -2.41 -15.98
N LEU A 45 3.35 -1.89 -15.02
CA LEU A 45 2.82 -0.99 -14.00
C LEU A 45 2.50 0.37 -14.62
N THR A 46 1.29 0.88 -14.38
CA THR A 46 0.77 2.10 -15.02
C THR A 46 0.52 3.24 -14.05
N ALA A 47 0.57 2.98 -12.74
CA ALA A 47 0.32 3.98 -11.71
C ALA A 47 1.18 3.73 -10.47
N PHE A 48 1.46 4.82 -9.76
CA PHE A 48 2.16 4.85 -8.48
C PHE A 48 1.31 5.58 -7.45
N VAL A 49 1.57 5.30 -6.17
CA VAL A 49 1.00 6.05 -5.05
C VAL A 49 1.81 7.33 -4.86
N PRO A 50 1.28 8.54 -5.12
CA PRO A 50 2.09 9.75 -5.33
C PRO A 50 2.61 10.44 -4.06
N GLY A 51 2.53 9.78 -2.90
CA GLY A 51 3.00 10.36 -1.63
C GLY A 51 3.26 9.30 -0.57
N ARG A 52 3.42 9.74 0.67
CA ARG A 52 3.52 8.82 1.81
C ARG A 52 2.15 8.21 2.11
N SER A 53 2.14 6.92 2.43
CA SER A 53 0.91 6.16 2.67
C SER A 53 1.00 5.34 3.94
N ARG A 54 -0.14 5.07 4.56
CA ARG A 54 -0.16 4.32 5.82
C ARG A 54 0.40 2.92 5.57
N LYS A 55 1.26 2.45 6.46
CA LYS A 55 1.88 1.12 6.36
C LYS A 55 0.84 0.02 6.20
N LYS A 56 -0.22 0.10 7.00
CA LYS A 56 -1.36 -0.83 6.95
C LYS A 56 -1.97 -0.92 5.55
N ASP A 57 -2.16 0.19 4.85
CA ASP A 57 -2.83 0.18 3.54
C ASP A 57 -1.91 -0.44 2.48
N ILE A 58 -0.61 -0.16 2.54
CA ILE A 58 0.41 -0.78 1.67
C ILE A 58 0.50 -2.28 1.95
N ASP A 59 0.63 -2.69 3.22
CA ASP A 59 0.79 -4.09 3.60
C ASP A 59 -0.48 -4.92 3.26
N LEU A 60 -1.67 -4.32 3.39
CA LEU A 60 -2.93 -4.92 2.95
C LEU A 60 -3.00 -5.09 1.43
N CYS A 61 -2.56 -4.09 0.66
CA CYS A 61 -2.49 -4.20 -0.79
C CYS A 61 -1.51 -5.30 -1.22
N VAL A 62 -0.31 -5.36 -0.63
CA VAL A 62 0.67 -6.43 -0.89
C VAL A 62 0.03 -7.81 -0.65
N SER A 63 -0.62 -7.97 0.49
CA SER A 63 -1.31 -9.23 0.83
C SER A 63 -2.42 -9.56 -0.17
N ALA A 64 -3.20 -8.57 -0.59
CA ALA A 64 -4.27 -8.73 -1.55
C ALA A 64 -3.75 -9.17 -2.92
N VAL A 65 -2.66 -8.56 -3.42
CA VAL A 65 -2.00 -8.94 -4.68
C VAL A 65 -1.57 -10.40 -4.66
N LEU A 66 -0.92 -10.83 -3.57
CA LEU A 66 -0.46 -12.20 -3.43
C LEU A 66 -1.62 -13.21 -3.36
N ALA A 67 -2.77 -12.80 -2.82
CA ALA A 67 -3.96 -13.62 -2.67
C ALA A 67 -4.81 -13.78 -3.96
N VAL A 68 -4.66 -12.90 -4.96
CA VAL A 68 -5.40 -13.04 -6.24
C VAL A 68 -5.03 -14.35 -6.94
N SER A 69 -5.97 -15.11 -7.50
CA SER A 69 -5.62 -16.34 -8.23
C SER A 69 -4.89 -16.02 -9.54
N CYS A 70 -4.05 -16.94 -10.05
CA CYS A 70 -3.37 -16.69 -11.32
C CYS A 70 -4.32 -16.57 -12.52
N GLU A 71 -5.47 -17.26 -12.48
CA GLU A 71 -6.53 -17.11 -13.48
C GLU A 71 -7.07 -15.67 -13.52
N SER A 72 -7.41 -15.10 -12.37
CA SER A 72 -7.86 -13.70 -12.29
C SER A 72 -6.72 -12.72 -12.58
N TRP A 73 -5.49 -13.04 -12.18
CA TRP A 73 -4.31 -12.21 -12.39
C TRP A 73 -3.93 -12.10 -13.88
N ALA A 74 -4.10 -13.17 -14.65
CA ALA A 74 -3.78 -13.24 -16.08
C ALA A 74 -4.90 -12.69 -16.99
N SER A 75 -6.08 -12.42 -16.44
CA SER A 75 -7.21 -11.89 -17.20
C SER A 75 -6.88 -10.48 -17.73
N THR A 76 -6.83 -10.33 -19.04
CA THR A 76 -6.52 -9.05 -19.71
C THR A 76 -7.71 -8.13 -19.85
N SER A 77 -8.92 -8.59 -19.51
CA SER A 77 -10.16 -7.82 -19.67
C SER A 77 -10.53 -7.00 -18.43
N ILE A 78 -9.88 -7.24 -17.29
CA ILE A 78 -10.16 -6.57 -16.02
C ILE A 78 -8.83 -6.09 -15.45
N ASP A 79 -8.78 -4.85 -14.98
CA ASP A 79 -7.66 -4.37 -14.18
C ASP A 79 -7.54 -5.26 -12.92
N ALA A 80 -6.61 -6.22 -12.98
CA ALA A 80 -6.34 -7.22 -11.95
C ALA A 80 -5.78 -6.62 -10.65
N THR A 81 -5.58 -5.30 -10.59
CA THR A 81 -5.27 -4.58 -9.36
C THR A 81 -6.38 -4.80 -8.33
N PRO A 82 -6.07 -5.37 -7.15
CA PRO A 82 -7.04 -5.52 -6.09
C PRO A 82 -7.65 -4.17 -5.67
N THR A 83 -8.94 -4.15 -5.32
CA THR A 83 -9.63 -2.92 -4.88
C THR A 83 -8.91 -2.25 -3.71
N THR A 84 -8.34 -3.03 -2.78
CA THR A 84 -7.54 -2.53 -1.66
C THR A 84 -6.35 -1.66 -2.09
N CYS A 85 -5.75 -1.97 -3.24
CA CYS A 85 -4.66 -1.18 -3.81
C CYS A 85 -5.16 0.12 -4.44
N LYS A 86 -6.38 0.13 -4.97
CA LYS A 86 -7.01 1.33 -5.56
C LYS A 86 -7.47 2.33 -4.50
N SER A 87 -7.72 1.85 -3.27
CA SER A 87 -8.19 2.65 -2.14
C SER A 87 -7.07 3.20 -1.26
N ILE A 88 -5.80 3.11 -1.68
CA ILE A 88 -4.69 3.63 -0.88
C ILE A 88 -4.79 5.15 -0.77
N GLU A 89 -4.97 5.64 0.46
CA GLU A 89 -4.84 7.07 0.76
C GLU A 89 -3.36 7.47 0.83
N PHE A 90 -3.04 8.65 0.31
CA PHE A 90 -1.70 9.22 0.39
C PHE A 90 -1.74 10.65 0.92
N ARG A 91 -0.58 11.10 1.42
CA ARG A 91 -0.33 12.47 1.85
C ARG A 91 0.92 12.97 1.14
N TYR A 92 0.87 14.21 0.67
CA TYR A 92 2.05 14.93 0.21
C TYR A 92 2.88 15.43 1.40
#